data_AF-A0A532DCF6-F1
#
_entry.id   AF-A0A532DCF6-F1
#
_cell.length_a   1.000
_cell.length_b   1.000
_cell.length_c   1.000
_cell.angle_alpha   90.00
_cell.angle_beta   90.00
_cell.angle_gamma   90.00
#
_symmetry.space_group_name_H-M   'P 1'
#
loop_
_entity.id
_entity.type
_entity.pdbx_description
1 polymer ?
#
loop_
_entity_poly.entity_id
_entity_poly.type
_entity_poly.pdbx_seq_one_letter_code
_entity_poly.pdbx_strand_id
1 'polypeptide(L)'
;MDRLFAAIGKLSLALAAAAKVVLGLIIVAVVADVCVRNLGLRPLAWAVSATEYGLLYAAFLPMPWLVHSKGHVFVEFLRKALPVRARA
;
A
#
# COMPACT_ATOMS: atom_id res chain seq x y z
N MET A 1 11.45 -9.71 -27.16
CA MET A 1 11.65 -8.95 -25.92
C MET A 1 10.37 -8.30 -25.42
N ASP A 2 9.48 -7.84 -26.31
CA ASP A 2 8.27 -7.06 -25.94
C ASP A 2 7.25 -7.82 -25.09
N ARG A 3 7.12 -9.14 -25.30
CA ARG A 3 6.21 -9.99 -24.51
C ARG A 3 6.61 -10.08 -23.03
N LEU A 4 7.92 -10.07 -22.74
CA LEU A 4 8.43 -10.13 -21.37
C LEU A 4 8.08 -8.84 -20.62
N PHE A 5 8.32 -7.68 -21.24
CA PHE A 5 7.97 -6.38 -20.67
C PHE A 5 6.46 -6.25 -20.44
N ALA A 6 5.63 -6.70 -21.38
CA ALA A 6 4.17 -6.70 -21.23
C ALA A 6 3.70 -7.62 -20.08
N ALA A 7 4.31 -8.79 -19.92
CA ALA A 7 3.99 -9.72 -18.83
C ALA A 7 4.37 -9.14 -17.46
N ILE A 8 5.56 -8.55 -17.33
CA ILE A 8 6.02 -7.89 -16.11
C ILE A 8 5.10 -6.72 -15.73
N GLY A 9 4.69 -5.90 -16.72
CA GLY A 9 3.76 -4.79 -16.49
C GLY A 9 2.39 -5.26 -15.97
N LYS A 10 1.83 -6.33 -16.56
CA LYS A 10 0.56 -6.93 -16.09
C LYS A 10 0.67 -7.50 -14.68
N LEU A 11 1.75 -8.23 -14.39
CA LEU A 11 2.00 -8.80 -13.07
C LEU A 11 2.15 -7.70 -12.02
N SER A 12 2.90 -6.67 -12.34
CA SER A 12 3.11 -5.49 -11.49
C SER A 12 1.79 -4.78 -11.15
N LEU A 13 0.91 -4.60 -12.13
CA LEU A 13 -0.42 -4.03 -11.91
C LEU A 13 -1.30 -4.94 -11.03
N ALA A 14 -1.24 -6.25 -11.23
CA ALA A 14 -1.97 -7.23 -10.41
C ALA A 14 -1.52 -7.18 -8.94
N LEU A 15 -0.21 -7.08 -8.68
CA LEU A 15 0.36 -6.92 -7.34
C LEU A 15 -0.11 -5.61 -6.69
N ALA A 16 -0.13 -4.50 -7.43
CA ALA A 16 -0.66 -3.23 -6.93
C ALA A 16 -2.17 -3.30 -6.63
N ALA A 17 -2.94 -4.01 -7.46
CA ALA A 17 -4.36 -4.25 -7.20
C ALA A 17 -4.58 -5.09 -5.93
N ALA A 18 -3.79 -6.15 -5.75
CA ALA A 18 -3.82 -6.97 -4.54
C ALA A 18 -3.50 -6.15 -3.28
N ALA A 19 -2.49 -5.26 -3.34
CA ALA A 19 -2.15 -4.37 -2.23
C ALA A 19 -3.33 -3.48 -1.81
N LYS A 20 -4.10 -2.92 -2.77
CA LYS A 20 -5.31 -2.13 -2.47
C LYS A 20 -6.38 -2.96 -1.74
N VAL A 21 -6.58 -4.20 -2.17
CA VAL A 21 -7.55 -5.11 -1.54
C VAL A 21 -7.13 -5.45 -0.11
N VAL A 22 -5.86 -5.81 0.09
CA VAL A 22 -5.30 -6.10 1.42
C VAL A 22 -5.47 -4.89 2.35
N LEU A 23 -5.15 -3.69 1.87
CA LEU A 23 -5.31 -2.46 2.66
C LEU A 23 -6.77 -2.21 3.04
N GLY A 24 -7.70 -2.40 2.11
CA GLY A 24 -9.14 -2.30 2.37
C GLY A 24 -9.63 -3.32 3.41
N LEU A 25 -9.17 -4.58 3.32
CA LEU A 25 -9.51 -5.63 4.28
C LEU A 25 -8.98 -5.30 5.68
N ILE A 26 -7.76 -4.76 5.80
CA ILE A 26 -7.19 -4.33 7.07
C ILE A 26 -8.06 -3.25 7.71
N ILE A 27 -8.50 -2.24 6.95
CA ILE A 27 -9.37 -1.17 7.47
C ILE A 27 -10.65 -1.77 8.04
N VAL A 28 -11.31 -2.66 7.30
CA VAL A 28 -12.55 -3.31 7.75
C VAL A 28 -12.30 -4.17 8.99
N ALA A 29 -11.22 -4.95 9.02
CA ALA A 29 -10.86 -5.80 10.14
C ALA A 29 -10.59 -5.00 11.42
N VAL A 30 -9.83 -3.90 11.32
CA VAL A 30 -9.51 -3.03 12.46
C VAL A 30 -10.77 -2.32 12.96
N VAL A 31 -11.61 -1.80 12.08
CA VAL A 31 -12.88 -1.17 12.47
C VAL A 31 -13.78 -2.18 13.19
N ALA A 32 -13.91 -3.40 12.65
CA ALA A 32 -14.68 -4.46 13.28
C ALA A 32 -14.13 -4.83 14.66
N ASP A 33 -12.81 -4.99 14.81
CA ASP A 33 -12.18 -5.29 16.10
C ASP A 33 -12.43 -4.17 17.13
N VAL A 34 -12.29 -2.91 16.72
CA VAL A 34 -12.60 -1.76 17.57
C VAL A 34 -14.08 -1.76 17.98
N CYS A 35 -15.01 -2.05 17.07
CA CYS A 35 -16.43 -2.15 17.40
C CYS A 35 -16.72 -3.28 18.41
N VAL A 36 -16.18 -4.47 18.20
CA VAL A 36 -16.34 -5.63 19.11
C VAL A 36 -15.82 -5.30 20.50
N ARG A 37 -14.64 -4.66 20.58
CA ARG A 37 -14.05 -4.21 21.85
C ARG A 37 -14.89 -3.15 22.55
N ASN A 38 -15.48 -2.22 21.81
CA ASN A 38 -16.38 -1.20 22.38
C ASN A 38 -17.69 -1.79 22.90
N LEU A 39 -18.14 -2.92 22.36
CA LEU A 39 -19.32 -3.65 22.84
C LEU A 39 -19.03 -4.55 24.06
N GLY A 40 -17.82 -4.51 24.61
CA GLY A 40 -17.41 -5.33 25.76
C GLY A 40 -17.23 -6.82 25.44
N LEU A 41 -17.25 -7.18 24.15
CA LEU A 41 -16.98 -8.55 23.70
C LEU A 41 -15.47 -8.82 23.63
N ARG A 42 -15.10 -10.10 23.60
CA ARG A 42 -13.70 -10.50 23.50
C ARG A 42 -13.12 -10.01 22.16
N PRO A 43 -11.96 -9.34 22.16
CA PRO A 43 -11.29 -8.90 20.93
C PRO A 43 -10.99 -10.08 20.00
N LEU A 44 -10.88 -9.80 18.71
CA LEU A 44 -10.49 -10.78 17.71
C LEU A 44 -8.99 -11.02 17.84
N ALA A 45 -8.60 -12.11 18.51
CA ALA A 45 -7.20 -12.43 18.81
C ALA A 45 -6.29 -12.48 17.56
N TRP A 46 -6.86 -12.75 16.39
CA TRP A 46 -6.16 -12.79 15.11
C TRP A 46 -6.08 -11.44 14.41
N ALA A 47 -6.90 -10.44 14.77
CA ALA A 47 -7.01 -9.18 14.02
C ALA A 47 -5.72 -8.36 14.07
N VAL A 48 -5.04 -8.37 15.23
CA VAL A 48 -3.74 -7.69 15.41
C VAL A 48 -2.68 -8.33 14.52
N SER A 49 -2.45 -9.65 14.65
CA SER A 49 -1.46 -10.35 13.84
C SER A 49 -1.76 -10.27 12.34
N ALA A 50 -3.03 -10.41 11.94
CA ALA A 50 -3.43 -10.26 10.54
C ALA A 50 -3.13 -8.85 9.99
N THR A 51 -3.31 -7.82 10.81
CA THR A 51 -3.01 -6.43 10.43
C THR A 51 -1.51 -6.19 10.33
N GLU A 52 -0.71 -6.70 11.27
CA GLU A 52 0.76 -6.58 11.25
C GLU A 52 1.36 -7.19 9.98
N TYR A 53 1.02 -8.45 9.68
CA TYR A 53 1.47 -9.10 8.46
C TYR A 53 0.87 -8.46 7.21
N GLY A 54 -0.40 -8.06 7.26
CA GLY A 54 -1.08 -7.40 6.15
C GLY A 54 -0.42 -6.08 5.75
N LEU A 55 -0.08 -5.23 6.72
CA LEU A 55 0.60 -3.95 6.49
C LEU A 55 2.01 -4.16 5.95
N LEU A 56 2.75 -5.16 6.45
CA LEU A 56 4.06 -5.53 5.93
C LEU A 56 3.98 -5.83 4.43
N TYR A 57 3.05 -6.70 4.02
CA TYR A 57 2.87 -7.04 2.60
C TYR A 57 2.34 -5.85 1.78
N ALA A 58 1.40 -5.08 2.31
CA ALA A 58 0.83 -3.93 1.62
C ALA A 58 1.87 -2.85 1.27
N ALA A 59 2.96 -2.72 2.06
CA ALA A 59 4.06 -1.80 1.77
C ALA A 59 4.89 -2.26 0.56
N PHE A 60 5.16 -3.56 0.43
CA PHE A 60 6.10 -4.08 -0.57
C PHE A 60 5.44 -4.54 -1.88
N LEU A 61 4.22 -5.09 -1.83
CA LEU A 61 3.49 -5.57 -3.02
C LEU A 61 3.36 -4.52 -4.14
N PRO A 62 2.99 -3.24 -3.88
CA PRO A 62 2.79 -2.28 -4.95
C PRO A 62 4.10 -1.69 -5.51
N MET A 63 5.25 -1.92 -4.86
CA MET A 63 6.53 -1.30 -5.23
C MET A 63 6.93 -1.47 -6.71
N PRO A 64 6.80 -2.65 -7.34
CA PRO A 64 7.21 -2.82 -8.74
C PRO A 64 6.47 -1.87 -9.69
N TRP A 65 5.18 -1.65 -9.43
CA TRP A 65 4.35 -0.75 -10.23
C TRP A 65 4.65 0.72 -9.91
N LEU A 66 4.88 0.99 -8.63
CA LEU A 66 5.18 2.32 -8.11
C LEU A 66 6.50 2.86 -8.63
N VAL A 67 7.55 2.03 -8.70
CA VAL A 67 8.87 2.37 -9.27
C VAL A 67 8.73 2.65 -10.77
N HIS A 68 7.96 1.84 -11.51
CA HIS A 68 7.75 2.05 -12.94
C HIS A 68 7.00 3.35 -13.23
N SER A 69 5.98 3.67 -12.44
CA SER A 69 5.20 4.90 -12.57
C SER A 69 5.93 6.14 -12.01
N LYS A 70 7.18 6.00 -11.53
CA LYS A 70 7.93 7.02 -10.77
C LYS A 70 7.09 7.65 -9.64
N GLY A 71 6.13 6.89 -9.11
CA GLY A 71 5.11 7.36 -8.17
C GLY A 71 5.53 7.24 -6.71
N HIS A 72 6.75 6.74 -6.44
CA HIS A 72 7.35 7.01 -5.14
C HIS A 72 7.36 8.53 -4.98
N VAL A 73 6.92 9.02 -3.83
CA VAL A 73 7.03 10.43 -3.41
C VAL A 73 8.51 10.76 -3.17
N PHE A 74 9.35 10.52 -4.17
CA PHE A 74 10.75 10.90 -4.21
C PHE A 74 10.76 12.34 -4.70
N VAL A 75 10.87 13.27 -3.75
CA VAL A 75 11.42 14.61 -3.96
C VAL A 75 10.61 15.56 -4.87
N GLU A 76 9.43 15.21 -5.39
CA GLU A 76 8.59 16.23 -6.04
C GLU A 76 7.96 17.20 -5.04
N PHE A 77 7.60 16.77 -3.83
CA PHE A 77 7.03 17.69 -2.82
C PHE A 77 8.04 18.78 -2.44
N LEU A 78 9.29 18.40 -2.16
CA LEU A 78 10.35 19.34 -1.82
C LEU A 78 10.74 20.22 -3.01
N ARG A 79 10.85 19.65 -4.23
CA ARG A 79 11.14 20.42 -5.45
C ARG A 79 10.02 21.37 -5.86
N LYS A 80 8.75 21.00 -5.62
CA LYS A 80 7.57 21.86 -5.85
C LYS A 80 7.45 22.96 -4.81
N ALA A 81 7.80 22.69 -3.55
CA ALA A 81 7.85 23.68 -2.48
C ALA A 81 9.05 24.65 -2.60
N LEU A 82 10.11 24.30 -3.34
CA LEU A 82 11.24 25.19 -3.57
C LEU A 82 10.91 26.30 -4.59
N PRO A 83 11.25 27.57 -4.30
CA PRO A 83 11.11 28.68 -5.24
C PRO A 83 12.02 28.46 -6.47
N VAL A 84 11.59 28.98 -7.62
CA VAL A 84 12.19 28.76 -8.96
C VAL A 84 13.71 28.95 -8.99
N ARG A 85 14.26 29.82 -8.13
CA ARG A 85 15.70 30.14 -8.05
C ARG A 85 16.58 29.05 -7.44
N ALA A 86 16.00 28.06 -6.75
CA ALA A 86 16.75 27.00 -6.07
C ALA A 86 16.57 25.61 -6.72
N ARG A 87 15.99 25.54 -7.93
CA ARG A 87 15.73 24.28 -8.68
C ARG A 87 16.91 23.73 -9.51
N ALA A 88 18.13 24.24 -9.30
CA ALA A 88 19.33 23.86 -10.05
C ALA A 88 19.71 22.38 -9.85
#